data_AF-A0A2D8VAS0-F1
#
_entry.id   AF-A0A2D8VAS0-F1
#
_cell.length_a   1.000
_cell.length_b   1.000
_cell.length_c   1.000
_cell.angle_alpha   90.00
_cell.angle_beta   90.00
_cell.angle_gamma   90.00
#
_symmetry.space_group_name_H-M   'P 1'
#
loop_
_entity.id
_entity.type
_entity.pdbx_description
1 polymer ?
#
loop_
_entity_poly.entity_id
_entity_poly.type
_entity_poly.pdbx_seq_one_letter_code
_entity_poly.pdbx_strand_id
1 'polypeptide(L)'
;MISQLELMEKRITLLEKENDLLERQVSELSKAKEELAAEVAGIREDVKRKTMVSLSEILPEDEGEKKSFFQTFRREMRSEGARSSGPWTTPAAWNSIRKRMTTFEVRKALGNPTRIKQSANPAVEYVYLYEGDLDADGKKESGYVNFKEKRVVSFQSPH
;
A
#
# COMPACT_ATOMS: atom_id res chain seq x y z
N MET A 1 -23.84 13.11 70.14
CA MET A 1 -23.25 14.08 69.20
C MET A 1 -21.84 13.60 68.94
N ILE A 2 -21.54 13.14 67.73
CA ILE A 2 -20.15 12.85 67.32
C ILE A 2 -19.42 14.18 67.25
N SER A 3 -18.24 14.29 67.87
CA SER A 3 -17.50 15.55 67.85
C SER A 3 -16.91 15.80 66.46
N GLN A 4 -16.80 17.06 66.04
CA GLN A 4 -16.12 17.43 64.79
C GLN A 4 -14.71 16.83 64.70
N LEU A 5 -14.06 16.64 65.85
CA LEU A 5 -12.72 16.07 65.99
C LEU A 5 -12.68 14.59 65.58
N GLU A 6 -13.63 13.78 66.05
CA GLU A 6 -13.75 12.36 65.66
C GLU A 6 -14.03 12.19 64.15
N LEU A 7 -14.74 13.14 63.55
CA LEU A 7 -15.01 13.13 62.11
C LEU A 7 -13.74 13.46 61.30
N MET A 8 -12.92 14.39 61.79
CA MET A 8 -11.63 14.74 61.18
C MET A 8 -10.62 13.60 61.28
N GLU A 9 -10.53 12.93 62.43
CA GLU A 9 -9.64 11.76 62.62
C GLU A 9 -10.00 10.60 61.67
N LYS A 10 -11.30 10.33 61.48
CA LYS A 10 -11.77 9.33 60.51
C LYS A 10 -11.40 9.70 59.08
N ARG A 11 -11.42 10.99 58.74
CA ARG A 11 -11.03 11.47 57.41
C ARG A 11 -9.52 11.38 57.18
N ILE A 12 -8.72 11.70 58.19
CA ILE A 12 -7.25 11.58 58.13
C ILE A 12 -6.85 10.12 57.91
N THR A 13 -7.39 9.19 58.70
CA THR A 13 -7.10 7.76 58.55
C THR A 13 -7.55 7.17 57.21
N LEU A 14 -8.61 7.72 56.60
CA LEU A 14 -9.01 7.37 55.24
C LEU A 14 -8.02 7.88 54.20
N LEU A 15 -7.63 9.16 54.32
CA LEU A 15 -6.65 9.79 53.40
C LEU A 15 -5.27 9.14 53.49
N GLU A 16 -4.83 8.73 54.68
CA GLU A 16 -3.58 7.98 54.88
C GLU A 16 -3.63 6.64 54.14
N LYS A 17 -4.73 5.89 54.25
CA LYS A 17 -4.91 4.63 53.52
C LYS A 17 -4.97 4.82 52.00
N GLU A 18 -5.61 5.89 51.53
CA GLU A 18 -5.64 6.23 50.10
C GLU A 18 -4.25 6.60 49.58
N ASN A 19 -3.49 7.38 50.34
CA ASN A 19 -2.11 7.72 49.98
C ASN A 19 -1.22 6.48 49.91
N ASP A 20 -1.28 5.59 50.90
CA ASP A 20 -0.52 4.34 50.90
C ASP A 20 -0.85 3.46 49.68
N LEU A 21 -2.12 3.43 49.27
CA LEU A 21 -2.56 2.68 48.09
C LEU A 21 -2.01 3.32 46.80
N LEU A 22 -2.09 4.65 46.69
CA LEU A 22 -1.60 5.38 45.54
C LEU A 22 -0.08 5.25 45.39
N GLU A 23 0.67 5.30 46.49
CA GLU A 23 2.13 5.10 46.46
C GLU A 23 2.50 3.71 45.94
N ARG A 24 1.78 2.66 46.39
CA ARG A 24 1.97 1.30 45.87
C ARG A 24 1.68 1.22 44.37
N GLN A 25 0.55 1.77 43.93
CA GLN A 25 0.19 1.78 42.51
C GLN A 25 1.21 2.53 41.65
N VAL A 26 1.72 3.67 42.13
CA VAL A 26 2.77 4.42 41.43
C VAL A 26 4.06 3.61 41.33
N SER A 27 4.42 2.88 42.39
CA SER A 27 5.61 2.02 42.40
C SER A 27 5.49 0.79 41.49
N GLU A 28 4.29 0.23 41.34
CA GLU A 28 4.03 -0.88 40.43
C GLU A 28 4.03 -0.40 38.98
N LEU A 29 3.38 0.74 38.70
CA LEU A 29 3.37 1.35 37.38
C LEU A 29 4.76 1.79 36.92
N SER A 30 5.61 2.29 37.83
CA SER A 30 6.98 2.67 37.48
C SER A 30 7.80 1.45 37.07
N LYS A 31 7.70 0.34 37.80
CA LYS A 31 8.36 -0.93 37.46
C LYS A 31 7.88 -1.50 36.13
N ALA A 32 6.56 -1.56 35.93
CA ALA A 32 5.99 -2.04 34.67
C ALA A 32 6.43 -1.18 33.47
N LYS A 33 6.59 0.13 33.67
CA LYS A 33 7.09 1.03 32.63
C LYS A 33 8.56 0.78 32.30
N GLU A 34 9.40 0.51 33.30
CA GLU A 34 10.82 0.15 33.09
C GLU A 34 10.97 -1.19 32.36
N GLU A 35 10.19 -2.20 32.73
CA GLU A 35 10.15 -3.50 32.07
C GLU A 35 9.72 -3.37 30.60
N LEU A 36 8.64 -2.63 30.34
CA LEU A 36 8.17 -2.38 28.98
C LEU A 36 9.19 -1.59 28.15
N ALA A 37 9.89 -0.62 28.75
CA ALA A 37 10.93 0.13 28.07
C ALA A 37 12.12 -0.78 27.68
N ALA A 38 12.50 -1.71 28.55
CA ALA A 38 13.54 -2.69 28.28
C ALA A 38 13.13 -3.67 27.16
N GLU A 39 11.90 -4.16 27.17
CA GLU A 39 11.36 -5.04 26.12
C GLU A 39 11.32 -4.34 24.75
N VAL A 40 10.82 -3.11 24.70
CA VAL A 40 10.78 -2.30 23.48
C VAL A 40 12.19 -2.02 22.95
N ALA A 41 13.18 -1.80 23.82
CA ALA A 41 14.57 -1.63 23.42
C ALA A 41 15.14 -2.92 22.78
N GLY A 42 14.85 -4.08 23.36
CA GLY A 42 15.23 -5.38 22.80
C GLY A 42 14.63 -5.63 21.41
N ILE A 43 13.32 -5.42 21.28
CA ILE A 43 12.61 -5.55 19.99
C ILE A 43 13.17 -4.60 18.94
N ARG A 44 13.51 -3.36 19.30
CA ARG A 44 14.11 -2.39 18.37
C ARG A 44 15.46 -2.86 17.84
N GLU A 45 16.32 -3.42 18.70
CA GLU A 45 17.61 -3.96 18.29
C GLU A 45 17.45 -5.21 17.41
N ASP A 46 16.47 -6.06 17.69
CA ASP A 46 16.19 -7.25 16.86
C ASP A 46 15.58 -6.88 15.50
N VAL A 47 14.70 -5.88 15.45
CA VAL A 47 14.17 -5.32 14.20
C VAL A 47 15.30 -4.66 13.42
N LYS A 48 16.16 -3.87 14.05
CA LYS A 48 17.32 -3.26 13.39
C LYS A 48 18.22 -4.32 12.77
N ARG A 49 18.54 -5.40 13.50
CA ARG A 49 19.29 -6.54 12.98
C ARG A 49 18.60 -7.25 11.81
N LYS A 50 17.28 -7.49 11.89
CA LYS A 50 16.50 -8.11 10.80
C LYS A 50 16.29 -7.22 9.58
N THR A 51 16.19 -5.90 9.76
CA THR A 51 16.11 -4.94 8.64
C THR A 51 17.48 -4.69 8.00
N MET A 52 18.57 -4.95 8.73
CA MET A 52 19.94 -5.03 8.20
C MET A 52 20.28 -6.40 7.61
N VAL A 53 19.30 -7.16 7.11
CA VAL A 53 19.61 -8.18 6.10
C VAL A 53 20.22 -7.44 4.92
N SER A 54 21.55 -7.47 4.85
CA SER A 54 22.27 -6.70 3.84
C SER A 54 21.87 -7.21 2.46
N LEU A 55 21.80 -6.34 1.45
CA LEU A 55 21.56 -6.80 0.07
C LEU A 55 22.51 -7.95 -0.33
N SER A 56 23.70 -7.99 0.27
CA SER A 56 24.72 -9.03 0.10
C SER A 56 24.30 -10.43 0.59
N GLU A 57 23.36 -10.56 1.54
CA GLU A 57 22.81 -11.86 1.97
C GLU A 57 21.70 -12.38 1.04
N ILE A 58 21.04 -11.47 0.30
CA ILE A 58 19.96 -11.79 -0.64
C ILE A 58 20.51 -12.03 -2.05
N LEU A 59 21.64 -11.40 -2.38
CA LEU A 59 22.30 -11.54 -3.67
C LEU A 59 23.03 -12.89 -3.74
N PRO A 60 22.72 -13.75 -4.74
CA PRO A 60 23.52 -14.94 -5.02
C PRO A 60 24.99 -14.54 -5.21
N GLU A 61 25.96 -15.36 -4.80
CA GLU A 61 27.39 -15.00 -4.92
C GLU A 61 27.89 -15.14 -6.37
N ASP A 62 27.38 -16.13 -7.10
CA ASP A 62 27.77 -16.46 -8.47
C ASP A 62 27.23 -15.49 -9.53
N GLU A 63 28.05 -15.14 -10.53
CA GLU A 63 27.66 -14.17 -11.57
C GLU A 63 26.53 -14.67 -12.50
N GLY A 64 26.45 -15.98 -12.73
CA GLY A 64 25.39 -16.59 -13.54
C GLY A 64 24.04 -16.52 -12.82
N GLU A 65 24.04 -16.89 -11.54
CA GLU A 65 22.86 -16.84 -10.69
C GLU A 65 22.40 -15.41 -10.42
N LYS A 66 23.32 -14.44 -10.24
CA LYS A 66 22.98 -13.01 -10.15
C LYS A 66 22.21 -12.54 -11.37
N LYS A 67 22.65 -12.89 -12.59
CA LYS A 67 21.96 -12.47 -13.82
C LYS A 67 20.56 -13.06 -13.91
N SER A 68 20.39 -14.34 -13.60
CA SER A 68 19.09 -15.01 -13.58
C SER A 68 18.16 -14.44 -12.50
N PHE A 69 18.69 -14.17 -11.31
CA PHE A 69 17.99 -13.53 -10.20
C PHE A 69 17.51 -12.12 -10.59
N PHE A 70 18.38 -11.26 -11.10
CA PHE A 70 18.00 -9.92 -11.54
C PHE A 70 17.05 -9.92 -12.74
N GLN A 71 17.15 -10.91 -13.64
CA GLN A 71 16.21 -11.06 -14.74
C GLN A 71 14.83 -11.48 -14.25
N THR A 72 14.77 -12.44 -13.34
CA THR A 72 13.53 -12.89 -12.69
C THR A 72 12.93 -11.77 -11.85
N PHE A 73 13.74 -11.09 -11.05
CA PHE A 73 13.34 -9.93 -10.24
C PHE A 73 12.86 -8.76 -11.11
N ARG A 74 13.52 -8.45 -12.24
CA ARG A 74 13.01 -7.45 -13.20
C ARG A 74 11.70 -7.88 -13.83
N ARG A 75 11.53 -9.16 -14.16
CA ARG A 75 10.28 -9.70 -14.69
C ARG A 75 9.19 -9.57 -13.63
N GLU A 76 9.50 -9.90 -12.38
CA GLU A 76 8.57 -9.84 -11.25
C GLU A 76 8.18 -8.40 -10.93
N MET A 77 9.13 -7.46 -10.85
CA MET A 77 8.85 -6.02 -10.72
C MET A 77 8.05 -5.45 -11.90
N ARG A 78 8.31 -5.90 -13.14
CA ARG A 78 7.48 -5.52 -14.30
C ARG A 78 6.09 -6.15 -14.22
N SER A 79 5.98 -7.38 -13.73
CA SER A 79 4.72 -8.07 -13.52
C SER A 79 3.94 -7.45 -12.35
N GLU A 80 4.60 -6.88 -11.33
CA GLU A 80 3.97 -6.11 -10.26
C GLU A 80 3.56 -4.71 -10.74
N GLY A 81 4.38 -4.08 -11.58
CA GLY A 81 4.01 -2.91 -12.37
C GLY A 81 2.83 -3.18 -13.31
N ALA A 82 2.70 -4.41 -13.80
CA ALA A 82 1.56 -4.87 -14.59
C ALA A 82 0.35 -5.27 -13.70
N ARG A 83 0.55 -5.83 -12.50
CA ARG A 83 -0.48 -6.13 -11.49
C ARG A 83 -1.07 -4.89 -10.85
N SER A 84 -0.42 -3.74 -11.01
CA SER A 84 -0.98 -2.41 -10.68
C SER A 84 -1.73 -1.75 -11.85
N SER A 85 -1.92 -2.47 -12.96
CA SER A 85 -2.63 -1.96 -14.13
C SER A 85 -4.14 -1.98 -13.89
N GLY A 86 -4.73 -0.78 -13.95
CA GLY A 86 -6.11 -0.47 -13.56
C GLY A 86 -7.21 -1.28 -14.27
N PRO A 87 -8.49 -0.88 -14.09
CA PRO A 87 -9.67 -1.65 -14.50
C PRO A 87 -9.64 -2.26 -15.93
N TRP A 88 -8.90 -1.64 -16.85
CA TRP A 88 -8.68 -2.14 -18.22
C TRP A 88 -8.09 -3.55 -18.34
N THR A 89 -7.46 -4.09 -17.30
CA THR A 89 -6.95 -5.47 -17.31
C THR A 89 -8.04 -6.54 -17.21
N THR A 90 -9.30 -6.12 -17.00
CA THR A 90 -10.44 -7.03 -16.92
C THR A 90 -11.35 -6.88 -18.14
N PRO A 91 -11.84 -7.99 -18.74
CA PRO A 91 -12.75 -7.92 -19.89
C PRO A 91 -14.07 -7.24 -19.54
N ALA A 92 -14.52 -7.36 -18.28
CA ALA A 92 -15.73 -6.71 -17.79
C ALA A 92 -15.68 -5.18 -17.88
N ALA A 93 -14.51 -4.56 -17.68
CA ALA A 93 -14.38 -3.11 -17.79
C ALA A 93 -14.57 -2.63 -19.25
N TRP A 94 -14.08 -3.39 -20.23
CA TRP A 94 -14.25 -3.07 -21.65
C TRP A 94 -15.71 -3.12 -22.12
N ASN A 95 -16.54 -3.97 -21.51
CA ASN A 95 -17.98 -4.03 -21.80
C ASN A 95 -18.72 -2.71 -21.48
N SER A 96 -18.16 -1.87 -20.61
CA SER A 96 -18.72 -0.56 -20.29
C SER A 96 -18.39 0.51 -21.34
N ILE A 97 -17.39 0.27 -22.20
CA ILE A 97 -16.96 1.22 -23.23
C ILE A 97 -17.91 1.21 -24.42
N ARG A 98 -18.31 2.42 -24.84
CA ARG A 98 -19.23 2.66 -25.94
C ARG A 98 -18.76 3.84 -26.78
N LYS A 99 -19.20 3.87 -28.04
CA LYS A 99 -18.99 5.03 -28.92
C LYS A 99 -19.62 6.28 -28.29
N ARG A 100 -19.05 7.45 -28.60
CA ARG A 100 -19.43 8.78 -28.10
C ARG A 100 -19.18 9.05 -26.62
N MET A 101 -18.64 8.10 -25.84
CA MET A 101 -18.16 8.36 -24.48
C MET A 101 -17.08 9.44 -24.48
N THR A 102 -17.03 10.20 -23.41
CA THR A 102 -16.00 11.21 -23.18
C THR A 102 -14.72 10.57 -22.65
N THR A 103 -13.59 11.28 -22.77
CA THR A 103 -12.32 10.84 -22.19
C THR A 103 -12.40 10.61 -20.68
N PHE A 104 -13.21 11.40 -19.97
CA PHE A 104 -13.42 11.25 -18.54
C PHE A 104 -14.14 9.94 -18.21
N GLU A 105 -15.23 9.63 -18.93
CA GLU A 105 -15.97 8.39 -18.73
C GLU A 105 -15.10 7.16 -19.05
N VAL A 106 -14.26 7.23 -20.09
CA VAL A 106 -13.30 6.16 -20.41
C VAL A 106 -12.28 5.97 -19.29
N ARG A 107 -11.72 7.05 -18.73
CA ARG A 107 -10.79 6.95 -17.61
C ARG A 107 -11.45 6.44 -16.32
N LYS A 108 -12.73 6.77 -16.12
CA LYS A 108 -13.51 6.22 -15.00
C LYS A 108 -13.74 4.72 -15.15
N ALA A 109 -13.94 4.24 -16.39
CA ALA A 109 -14.20 2.84 -16.69
C ALA A 109 -12.92 1.98 -16.72
N LEU A 110 -11.88 2.42 -17.42
CA LEU A 110 -10.66 1.65 -17.69
C LEU A 110 -9.46 2.07 -16.83
N GLY A 111 -9.56 3.21 -16.13
CA GLY A 111 -8.43 3.85 -15.48
C GLY A 111 -7.60 4.71 -16.45
N ASN A 112 -6.46 5.18 -15.94
CA ASN A 112 -5.55 6.01 -16.73
C ASN A 112 -4.85 5.17 -17.82
N PRO A 113 -4.74 5.69 -19.06
CA PRO A 113 -4.04 4.99 -20.11
C PRO A 113 -2.55 4.91 -19.84
N THR A 114 -1.92 3.82 -20.27
CA THR A 114 -0.46 3.65 -20.21
C THR A 114 0.24 4.72 -21.05
N ARG A 115 -0.31 5.04 -22.23
CA ARG A 115 0.23 6.04 -23.16
C ARG A 115 -0.89 6.78 -23.90
N ILE A 116 -0.63 8.02 -24.28
CA ILE A 116 -1.51 8.82 -25.14
C ILE A 116 -0.71 9.21 -26.39
N LYS A 117 -1.24 8.91 -27.58
CA LYS A 117 -0.59 9.22 -28.86
C LYS A 117 -1.54 10.04 -29.74
N GLN A 118 -0.99 10.98 -30.51
CA GLN A 118 -1.73 11.60 -31.62
C GLN A 118 -1.82 10.62 -32.79
N SER A 119 -2.95 10.63 -33.49
CA SER A 119 -3.17 9.76 -34.64
C SER A 119 -2.83 10.48 -35.95
N ALA A 120 -2.23 9.76 -36.89
CA ALA A 120 -2.02 10.23 -38.26
C ALA A 120 -3.29 10.12 -39.14
N ASN A 121 -4.28 9.34 -38.72
CA ASN A 121 -5.55 9.18 -39.42
C ASN A 121 -6.47 10.38 -39.14
N PRO A 122 -6.97 11.13 -40.14
CA PRO A 122 -7.88 12.26 -39.94
C PRO A 122 -9.19 11.93 -39.22
N ALA A 123 -9.59 10.65 -39.20
CA ALA A 123 -10.78 10.19 -38.48
C ALA A 123 -10.56 10.07 -36.96
N VAL A 124 -9.32 10.20 -36.48
CA VAL A 124 -8.93 10.03 -35.07
C VAL A 124 -7.91 11.11 -34.70
N GLU A 125 -8.18 11.85 -33.64
CA GLU A 125 -7.31 12.93 -33.17
C GLU A 125 -6.21 12.40 -32.24
N TYR A 126 -6.60 11.55 -31.27
CA TYR A 126 -5.69 10.91 -30.34
C TYR A 126 -6.20 9.55 -29.87
N VAL A 127 -5.27 8.73 -29.40
CA VAL A 127 -5.48 7.34 -29.01
C VAL A 127 -4.98 7.15 -27.58
N TYR A 128 -5.81 6.53 -26.75
CA TYR A 128 -5.40 5.99 -25.47
C TYR A 128 -4.95 4.56 -25.67
N LEU A 129 -3.71 4.26 -25.28
CA LEU A 129 -3.13 2.93 -25.34
C LEU A 129 -3.03 2.37 -23.93
N TYR A 130 -3.50 1.14 -23.78
CA TYR A 130 -3.44 0.32 -22.59
C TYR A 130 -2.57 -0.89 -22.93
N GLU A 131 -1.32 -0.86 -22.50
CA GLU A 131 -0.32 -1.89 -22.81
C GLU A 131 0.16 -2.53 -21.50
N GLY A 132 0.24 -3.87 -21.47
CA GLY A 132 0.66 -4.61 -20.28
C GLY A 132 0.77 -6.11 -20.54
N ASP A 133 1.45 -6.79 -19.63
CA ASP A 133 1.53 -8.26 -19.59
C ASP A 133 0.47 -8.74 -18.59
N LEU A 134 -0.61 -9.35 -19.10
CA LEU A 134 -1.82 -9.63 -18.32
C LEU A 134 -1.73 -10.95 -17.54
N ASP A 135 -1.03 -11.95 -18.08
CA ASP A 135 -0.89 -13.29 -17.52
C ASP A 135 0.55 -13.58 -17.02
N ALA A 136 1.43 -12.58 -17.08
CA ALA A 136 2.84 -12.68 -16.72
C ALA A 136 3.60 -13.74 -17.56
N ASP A 137 3.12 -14.02 -18.77
CA ASP A 137 3.75 -14.96 -19.70
C ASP A 137 4.91 -14.31 -20.50
N GLY A 138 5.10 -13.00 -20.35
CA GLY A 138 6.10 -12.20 -21.03
C GLY A 138 5.64 -11.61 -22.38
N LYS A 139 4.44 -11.93 -22.84
CA LYS A 139 3.79 -11.29 -23.99
C LYS A 139 3.03 -10.06 -23.53
N LYS A 140 3.08 -9.02 -24.36
CA LYS A 140 2.36 -7.77 -24.10
C LYS A 140 1.06 -7.78 -24.85
N GLU A 141 -0.03 -7.67 -24.12
CA GLU A 141 -1.34 -7.43 -24.67
C GLU A 141 -1.60 -5.92 -24.75
N SER A 142 -2.33 -5.51 -25.79
CA SER A 142 -2.58 -4.10 -26.05
C SER A 142 -4.05 -3.84 -26.40
N GLY A 143 -4.69 -2.99 -25.62
CA GLY A 143 -5.98 -2.39 -25.91
C GLY A 143 -5.84 -0.94 -26.31
N TYR A 144 -6.77 -0.43 -27.12
CA TYR A 144 -6.78 0.99 -27.48
C TYR A 144 -8.18 1.58 -27.56
N VAL A 145 -8.25 2.90 -27.35
CA VAL A 145 -9.47 3.70 -27.51
C VAL A 145 -9.14 4.92 -28.37
N ASN A 146 -9.79 5.03 -29.51
CA ASN A 146 -9.63 6.12 -30.48
C ASN A 146 -10.63 7.24 -30.20
N PHE A 147 -10.15 8.47 -30.18
CA PHE A 147 -10.96 9.66 -29.94
C PHE A 147 -10.96 10.61 -31.14
N LYS A 148 -12.08 11.28 -31.36
CA LYS A 148 -12.23 12.45 -32.24
C LYS A 148 -13.13 13.45 -31.54
N GLU A 149 -12.75 14.73 -31.52
CA GLU A 149 -13.55 15.78 -30.85
C GLU A 149 -13.87 15.42 -29.39
N LYS A 150 -12.89 14.83 -28.69
CA LYS A 150 -12.99 14.35 -27.31
C LYS A 150 -14.00 13.22 -27.06
N ARG A 151 -14.44 12.53 -28.10
CA ARG A 151 -15.39 11.41 -28.00
C ARG A 151 -14.85 10.13 -28.62
N VAL A 152 -15.21 8.99 -28.04
CA VAL A 152 -14.81 7.66 -28.55
C VAL A 152 -15.42 7.39 -29.92
N VAL A 153 -14.57 7.03 -30.89
CA VAL A 153 -14.95 6.64 -32.26
C VAL A 153 -14.92 5.12 -32.41
N SER A 154 -13.83 4.50 -31.95
CA SER A 154 -13.62 3.05 -31.96
C SER A 154 -12.71 2.65 -30.81
N PHE A 155 -12.74 1.37 -30.45
CA PHE A 155 -11.91 0.80 -29.41
C PHE A 155 -11.69 -0.69 -29.68
N GLN A 156 -10.62 -1.24 -29.11
CA GLN A 156 -10.29 -2.65 -29.17
C GLN A 156 -9.82 -3.11 -27.78
N SER A 157 -10.41 -4.21 -27.32
CA SER A 157 -10.04 -4.92 -26.09
C SER A 157 -8.74 -5.72 -26.30
N PRO A 158 -7.88 -5.84 -25.27
CA PRO A 158 -6.74 -6.76 -25.26
C PRO A 158 -7.13 -8.23 -25.03
N HIS A 159 -8.37 -8.48 -24.60
CA HIS A 159 -8.97 -9.81 -24.41
C HIS A 159 -9.83 -10.22 -25.60
#